data_AF-A0A534S6P5-F1
#
_entry.id   AF-A0A534S6P5-F1
#
_cell.length_a   1.000
_cell.length_b   1.000
_cell.length_c   1.000
_cell.angle_alpha   90.00
_cell.angle_beta   90.00
_cell.angle_gamma   90.00
#
_symmetry.space_group_name_H-M   'P 1'
#
loop_
_entity.id
_entity.type
_entity.pdbx_description
1 polymer ?
#
loop_
_entity_poly.entity_id
_entity_poly.type
_entity_poly.pdbx_seq_one_letter_code
_entity_poly.pdbx_strand_id
1 'polypeptide(L)' 'MANLYYNDRLIIAFTSLNQSDKQWSAGAEITWKSEGGRCSHSIGGLADRFKTSEDAEKFVIHLAKAWIDANP' A
#
# COMPACT_ATOMS: atom_id res chain seq x y z
N MET A 1 -8.89 -4.85 -4.09
CA MET A 1 -8.47 -4.47 -2.72
C MET A 1 -7.92 -5.72 -2.08
N ALA A 2 -6.72 -5.65 -1.52
CA ALA A 2 -6.06 -6.79 -0.90
C ALA A 2 -5.63 -6.42 0.52
N ASN A 3 -6.04 -7.24 1.50
CA ASN A 3 -5.66 -7.08 2.89
C ASN A 3 -4.74 -8.23 3.25
N LEU A 4 -3.57 -7.94 3.79
CA LEU A 4 -2.63 -8.97 4.22
C LEU A 4 -1.89 -8.55 5.50
N TYR A 5 -1.57 -9.53 6.33
CA TYR A 5 -0.73 -9.32 7.51
C TYR A 5 0.72 -9.68 7.20
N TYR A 6 1.65 -8.81 7.58
CA TYR A 6 3.08 -9.01 7.43
C TYR A 6 3.83 -8.41 8.61
N ASN A 7 4.62 -9.24 9.31
CA ASN A 7 5.45 -8.84 10.46
C ASN A 7 4.68 -8.08 11.56
N ASP A 8 3.53 -8.63 12.00
CA ASP A 8 2.59 -8.01 12.97
C ASP A 8 1.98 -6.65 12.53
N ARG A 9 2.10 -6.32 11.24
CA ARG A 9 1.49 -5.12 10.64
C ARG A 9 0.45 -5.51 9.60
N LEU A 10 -0.70 -4.85 9.63
CA LEU A 10 -1.76 -5.01 8.65
C LEU A 10 -1.48 -4.07 7.47
N ILE A 11 -1.38 -4.64 6.28
CA ILE A 11 -1.28 -3.91 5.02
C ILE A 11 -2.63 -3.98 4.29
N ILE A 12 -3.18 -2.83 3.94
CA ILE A 12 -4.39 -2.67 3.14
C ILE A 12 -3.96 -2.03 1.83
N ALA A 13 -3.83 -2.84 0.78
CA ALA A 13 -3.54 -2.38 -0.56
C ALA A 13 -4.83 -2.01 -1.29
N PHE A 14 -4.86 -0.80 -1.85
CA PHE A 14 -5.96 -0.26 -2.61
C PHE A 14 -5.45 0.39 -3.91
N THR A 15 -6.31 0.42 -4.91
CA THR A 15 -6.00 1.03 -6.19
C THR A 15 -7.13 1.96 -6.58
N SER A 16 -6.78 3.16 -7.05
CA SER A 16 -7.74 4.13 -7.54
C SER A 16 -7.53 4.35 -9.03
N LEU A 17 -8.60 4.22 -9.81
CA LEU A 17 -8.54 4.55 -11.23
C LEU A 17 -8.69 6.07 -11.39
N ASN A 18 -7.65 6.73 -11.87
CA ASN A 18 -7.74 8.13 -12.27
C ASN A 18 -8.51 8.22 -13.59
N GLN A 19 -9.73 8.76 -13.54
CA GLN A 19 -10.62 8.86 -14.70
C GLN A 19 -10.07 9.78 -15.80
N SER A 20 -9.29 10.80 -15.43
CA SER A 20 -8.70 11.75 -16.39
C SER A 20 -7.63 11.11 -17.27
N ASP A 21 -6.80 10.26 -16.68
CA ASP A 21 -5.63 9.65 -17.32
C ASP A 21 -5.85 8.18 -17.73
N LYS A 22 -7.03 7.61 -17.40
CA LYS A 22 -7.37 6.17 -17.52
C LYS A 22 -6.29 5.24 -16.95
N GLN A 23 -5.68 5.66 -15.85
CA GLN A 23 -4.51 5.02 -15.26
C GLN A 23 -4.77 4.68 -13.79
N TRP A 24 -4.28 3.53 -13.34
CA TRP A 24 -4.43 3.09 -11.97
C TRP A 24 -3.32 3.68 -11.10
N SER A 25 -3.71 4.35 -10.02
CA SER A 25 -2.82 4.74 -8.93
C SER A 25 -2.85 3.68 -7.85
N ALA A 26 -1.68 3.27 -7.40
CA ALA A 26 -1.57 2.33 -6.28
C ALA A 26 -1.44 3.08 -4.95
N GLY A 27 -2.02 2.51 -3.89
CA GLY A 27 -1.92 3.00 -2.53
C GLY A 27 -1.95 1.85 -1.54
N ALA A 28 -1.27 2.01 -0.41
CA ALA A 28 -1.34 1.05 0.68
C ALA A 28 -1.41 1.77 2.01
N GLU A 29 -2.17 1.23 2.94
CA GLU A 29 -2.15 1.65 4.33
C GLU A 29 -1.57 0.53 5.18
N ILE A 30 -0.52 0.85 5.91
CA ILE A 30 0.15 -0.04 6.84
C ILE A 30 -0.29 0.39 8.24
N THR A 31 -0.84 -0.52 9.02
CA THR A 31 -1.28 -0.23 10.39
C THR A 31 -0.69 -1.24 11.36
N TRP A 32 -0.23 -0.77 12.50
CA TRP A 32 0.34 -1.61 13.55
C TRP A 32 0.04 -1.02 14.93
N LYS A 33 0.20 -1.84 15.96
CA LYS A 33 0.14 -1.38 17.35
C LYS A 33 1.57 -1.16 17.85
N SER A 34 1.80 -0.01 18.45
CA SER A 34 3.01 0.32 19.21
C SER A 34 2.62 0.59 20.66
N GLU A 35 3.58 0.62 21.59
CA GLU A 35 3.32 0.85 23.02
C GLU A 35 2.55 2.16 23.31
N GLY A 36 2.62 3.13 22.39
CA GLY A 36 1.88 4.40 22.47
C GLY A 36 0.51 4.42 21.77
N GLY A 37 0.06 3.32 21.16
CA GLY A 37 -1.25 3.24 20.50
C GLY A 37 -1.20 2.66 19.08
N ARG A 38 -2.26 2.94 18.29
CA ARG A 38 -2.35 2.50 16.90
C ARG A 38 -1.56 3.46 16.02
N CYS A 39 -0.54 2.94 15.35
CA CYS A 39 0.20 3.64 14.32
C CYS A 39 -0.36 3.27 12.94
N SER A 40 -0.33 4.24 12.03
CA SER A 40 -0.62 4.02 10.62
C SER A 40 0.38 4.77 9.76
N HIS A 41 0.71 4.16 8.62
CA HIS A 41 1.53 4.77 7.58
C HIS A 41 0.85 4.52 6.24
N SER A 42 0.53 5.61 5.54
CA SER A 42 -0.07 5.57 4.22
C SER A 42 0.99 5.80 3.15
N ILE A 43 1.10 4.82 2.26
CA ILE A 43 1.88 4.87 1.03
C ILE A 43 0.94 5.27 -0.09
N GLY A 44 1.18 6.42 -0.71
CA GLY A 44 0.35 6.96 -1.79
C GLY A 44 1.11 7.97 -2.63
N GLY A 45 0.43 8.55 -3.63
CA GLY A 45 1.05 9.55 -4.51
C GLY A 45 2.15 8.99 -5.42
N LEU A 46 2.13 7.67 -5.66
CA LEU A 46 3.07 7.03 -6.57
C LEU A 46 2.89 7.60 -7.98
N ALA A 47 3.99 8.08 -8.57
CA ALA A 47 4.01 8.56 -9.95
C ALA A 47 3.83 7.42 -10.95
N ASP A 48 4.07 6.18 -10.51
CA ASP A 48 3.81 4.97 -11.28
C ASP A 48 2.31 4.79 -11.53
N ARG A 49 1.96 4.90 -12.80
CA ARG A 49 0.62 4.76 -13.31
C ARG A 49 0.51 3.38 -13.97
N PHE A 50 -0.31 2.51 -13.39
CA PHE A 50 -0.42 1.12 -13.83
C PHE A 50 -1.53 0.95 -14.87
N LYS A 51 -1.33 0.00 -15.79
CA LYS A 51 -2.33 -0.37 -16.80
C LYS A 51 -3.45 -1.23 -16.22
N THR A 52 -3.16 -2.00 -15.17
CA THR A 52 -4.11 -2.88 -14.51
C THR A 52 -4.12 -2.63 -13.01
N SER A 53 -5.26 -2.90 -12.36
CA SER A 53 -5.37 -2.84 -10.91
C SER A 53 -4.52 -3.92 -10.23
N GLU A 54 -4.39 -5.12 -10.81
CA GLU A 54 -3.58 -6.19 -10.22
C GLU A 54 -2.09 -5.85 -10.17
N ASP A 55 -1.55 -5.21 -11.21
CA ASP A 55 -0.15 -4.77 -11.21
C ASP A 55 0.08 -3.68 -10.14
N ALA A 56 -0.85 -2.75 -10.02
CA ALA A 56 -0.83 -1.73 -8.98
C ALA A 56 -0.88 -2.33 -7.56
N GLU A 57 -1.77 -3.31 -7.34
CA GLU A 57 -1.88 -4.01 -6.06
C GLU A 57 -0.60 -4.77 -5.72
N LYS A 58 -0.07 -5.57 -6.65
CA LYS A 58 1.18 -6.31 -6.42
C LYS A 58 2.35 -5.38 -6.14
N PHE A 59 2.48 -4.31 -6.92
CA PHE A 59 3.54 -3.32 -6.72
C PHE A 59 3.48 -2.69 -5.34
N VAL A 60 2.31 -2.21 -4.92
CA VAL A 60 2.19 -1.51 -3.63
C VAL A 60 2.30 -2.46 -2.44
N ILE A 61 1.89 -3.73 -2.59
CA ILE A 61 2.16 -4.77 -1.58
C ILE A 61 3.67 -4.98 -1.41
N HIS A 62 4.41 -5.08 -2.51
CA HIS A 62 5.86 -5.21 -2.46
C HIS A 62 6.52 -3.98 -1.82
N LEU A 63 6.06 -2.78 -2.16
CA LEU A 63 6.56 -1.54 -1.59
C LEU A 63 6.26 -1.45 -0.08
N ALA A 64 5.06 -1.85 0.33
CA ALA A 64 4.68 -1.86 1.74
C ALA A 64 5.51 -2.86 2.56
N LYS A 65 5.77 -4.06 2.02
CA LYS A 65 6.67 -5.03 2.66
C LYS A 65 8.09 -4.48 2.79
N ALA A 66 8.64 -3.91 1.73
CA ALA A 66 9.96 -3.31 1.74
C ALA A 66 10.07 -2.16 2.77
N TRP A 67 9.01 -1.36 2.91
CA TRP A 67 8.95 -0.33 3.94
C TRP A 67 8.96 -0.93 5.35
N ILE A 68 8.21 -2.00 5.59
CA ILE A 68 8.20 -2.71 6.88
C ILE A 68 9.58 -3.29 7.17
N ASP A 69 10.22 -3.91 6.19
CA ASP A 69 11.56 -4.48 6.35
C ASP A 69 12.61 -3.40 6.64
N ALA A 70 12.45 -2.20 6.09
CA ALA A 70 13.30 -1.04 6.36
C ALA A 70 13.00 -0.36 7.71
N ASN A 71 11.84 -0.61 8.32
CA ASN A 71 11.39 0.00 9.57
C ASN A 71 10.99 -1.11 10.57
N PRO A 72 11.93 -1.85 11.17
CA PRO A 72 11.62 -2.95 12.09
C PRO A 72 10.83 -2.49 13.33
#